data_AF-A0A6N8YXM7-F1
#
_entry.id   AF-A0A6N8YXM7-F1
#
_cell.length_a   1.000
_cell.length_b   1.000
_cell.length_c   1.000
_cell.angle_alpha   90.00
_cell.angle_beta   90.00
_cell.angle_gamma   90.00
#
_symmetry.space_group_name_H-M   'P 1'
#
loop_
_entity.id
_entity.type
_entity.pdbx_description
1 polymer ?
#
loop_
_entity_poly.entity_id
_entity_poly.type
_entity_poly.pdbx_seq_one_letter_code
_entity_poly.pdbx_strand_id
1 'polypeptide(L)' 'MTQDFHQGPFELVDNVDYGSHEQALARAAEIGRVAQVRLENGDQSPRFKTLKAVAGALGMEATDLLADPEFTPR' A
#
# COMPACT_ATOMS: atom_id res chain seq x y z
N MET A 1 -31.14 18.65 36.63
CA MET A 1 -30.95 18.44 35.18
C MET A 1 -30.23 19.69 34.69
N THR A 2 -28.96 19.68 34.31
CA THR A 2 -28.25 18.74 33.44
C THR A 2 -26.76 18.69 33.82
N GLN A 3 -26.15 17.51 33.75
CA GLN A 3 -24.71 17.31 33.91
C GLN A 3 -24.03 17.74 32.62
N ASP A 4 -23.03 18.62 32.69
CA ASP A 4 -22.16 18.90 31.56
C ASP A 4 -20.72 18.53 31.92
N PHE A 5 -20.22 17.58 31.14
CA PHE A 5 -19.04 16.77 31.37
C PHE A 5 -17.78 17.61 31.19
N HIS A 6 -16.87 17.57 32.18
CA HIS A 6 -15.50 18.02 31.97
C HIS A 6 -14.86 17.19 30.86
N GLN A 7 -14.56 17.84 29.74
CA GLN A 7 -13.78 17.27 28.65
C GLN A 7 -12.33 17.06 29.14
N GLY A 8 -11.96 15.79 29.33
CA GLY A 8 -10.56 15.39 29.50
C GLY A 8 -9.80 15.45 28.16
N PRO A 9 -8.47 15.54 28.19
CA PRO A 9 -7.65 15.73 27.00
C PRO A 9 -7.38 14.36 26.36
N PHE A 10 -8.07 14.06 25.26
CA PHE A 10 -7.63 13.02 24.34
C PHE A 10 -7.50 13.66 22.97
N GLU A 11 -6.45 14.46 22.81
CA GLU A 11 -5.95 14.75 21.47
C GLU A 11 -5.42 13.43 20.90
N LEU A 12 -6.16 12.91 19.93
CA LEU A 12 -5.75 11.85 19.02
C LEU A 12 -4.39 12.21 18.41
N VAL A 13 -3.33 11.67 19.00
CA VAL A 13 -2.01 11.58 18.37
C VAL A 13 -2.11 10.55 17.27
N ASP A 14 -2.51 10.97 16.07
CA ASP A 14 -2.18 10.30 14.81
C ASP A 14 -2.25 11.31 13.66
N ASN A 15 -1.42 12.35 13.74
CA ASN A 15 -1.00 13.11 12.56
C ASN A 15 0.17 12.39 11.86
N VAL A 16 0.00 11.10 11.57
CA VAL A 16 0.80 10.47 10.53
C VAL A 16 0.11 10.81 9.22
N ASP A 17 0.63 11.81 8.52
CA ASP A 17 0.31 12.04 7.10
C ASP A 17 0.80 10.82 6.32
N TYR A 18 0.04 9.74 6.37
CA TYR A 18 0.06 8.70 5.37
C TYR A 18 -0.48 9.35 4.09
N GLY A 19 0.36 10.11 3.39
CA GLY A 19 0.08 10.45 2.00
C GLY A 19 -0.45 9.19 1.34
N SER A 20 -1.61 9.30 0.66
CA SER A 20 -2.53 8.20 0.31
C SER A 20 -1.85 6.83 0.20
N HIS A 21 -2.42 5.75 0.74
CA HIS A 21 -1.81 4.41 0.80
C HIS A 21 -0.99 4.01 -0.45
N GLU A 22 -1.43 4.42 -1.66
CA GLU A 22 -0.65 4.27 -2.88
C GLU A 22 0.74 4.95 -2.82
N GLN A 23 0.83 6.22 -2.42
CA GLN A 23 2.09 6.94 -2.25
C GLN A 23 3.03 6.30 -1.24
N ALA A 24 2.49 5.69 -0.18
CA ALA A 24 3.28 4.96 0.79
C ALA A 24 3.94 3.72 0.14
N LEU A 25 3.20 2.98 -0.69
CA LEU A 25 3.73 1.83 -1.42
C LEU A 25 4.79 2.25 -2.45
N ALA A 26 4.53 3.29 -3.26
CA ALA A 26 5.53 3.79 -4.22
C ALA A 26 6.84 4.19 -3.53
N ARG A 27 6.76 4.89 -2.39
CA ARG A 27 7.94 5.26 -1.60
C ARG A 27 8.65 4.03 -1.05
N ALA A 28 7.91 3.11 -0.43
CA ALA A 28 8.48 1.91 0.17
C ALA A 28 9.13 0.98 -0.86
N ALA A 29 8.58 0.90 -2.08
CA ALA A 29 9.14 0.13 -3.18
C ALA A 29 10.17 0.91 -4.02
N GLU A 30 10.49 2.16 -3.65
CA GLU A 30 11.38 3.07 -4.40
C GLU A 30 11.01 3.20 -5.89
N ILE A 31 9.71 3.22 -6.20
CA ILE A 31 9.19 3.40 -7.56
C ILE A 31 8.49 4.74 -7.71
N GLY A 32 8.48 5.26 -8.94
CA GLY A 32 7.71 6.45 -9.27
C GLY A 32 6.20 6.17 -9.22
N ARG A 33 5.43 7.15 -8.75
CA ARG A 33 3.94 7.09 -8.70
C ARG A 33 3.32 6.70 -10.04
N VAL A 34 3.84 7.20 -11.17
CA VAL A 34 3.35 6.84 -12.51
C VAL A 34 3.60 5.36 -12.82
N ALA A 35 4.74 4.82 -12.39
CA ALA A 35 5.04 3.40 -12.57
C ALA A 35 4.07 2.55 -11.75
N GLN A 36 3.82 2.91 -10.50
CA GLN A 36 2.85 2.22 -9.65
C GLN A 36 1.46 2.14 -10.30
N VAL A 37 0.90 3.28 -10.73
CA VAL A 37 -0.44 3.31 -11.35
C VAL A 37 -0.51 2.40 -12.58
N ARG A 38 0.53 2.39 -13.42
CA ARG A 38 0.59 1.51 -14.59
C ARG A 38 0.69 0.03 -14.22
N LEU A 39 1.34 -0.30 -13.10
CA LEU A 39 1.38 -1.69 -12.60
C LEU A 39 0.01 -2.12 -12.08
N GLU A 40 -0.66 -1.27 -11.30
CA GLU A 40 -1.98 -1.55 -10.72
C GLU A 40 -3.07 -1.69 -11.79
N ASN A 41 -2.99 -0.89 -12.85
CA ASN A 41 -3.92 -0.99 -13.99
C ASN A 41 -3.60 -2.15 -14.95
N GLY A 42 -2.46 -2.83 -14.80
CA GLY A 42 -1.99 -3.83 -15.75
C GLY A 42 -1.45 -3.27 -17.08
N ASP A 43 -1.31 -1.95 -17.20
CA ASP A 43 -0.77 -1.26 -18.40
C ASP A 43 0.70 -1.59 -18.67
N GLN A 44 1.42 -2.07 -17.64
CA GLN A 44 2.83 -2.43 -17.74
C GLN A 44 3.13 -3.68 -16.92
N SER A 45 3.87 -4.63 -17.49
CA SER A 45 4.47 -5.72 -16.72
C SER A 45 5.73 -5.22 -15.98
N PRO A 46 5.87 -5.45 -14.66
CA PRO A 46 7.06 -5.05 -13.92
C PRO A 46 8.28 -5.88 -14.34
N ARG A 47 9.47 -5.27 -14.29
CA ARG A 47 10.71 -6.07 -14.28
C ARG A 47 10.78 -6.85 -12.97
N PHE A 48 11.47 -7.99 -12.97
CA PHE A 48 11.64 -8.80 -11.76
C PHE A 48 12.19 -8.03 -10.55
N LYS A 49 13.12 -7.09 -10.76
CA LYS A 49 13.62 -6.22 -9.68
C LYS A 49 12.53 -5.34 -9.05
N THR A 50 11.59 -4.86 -9.87
CA THR A 50 10.48 -4.02 -9.44
C THR A 50 9.46 -4.86 -8.69
N LEU A 51 9.18 -6.07 -9.17
CA LEU A 51 8.34 -7.03 -8.48
C LEU A 51 8.88 -7.35 -7.08
N LYS A 52 10.20 -7.61 -6.94
CA LYS A 52 10.83 -7.81 -5.64
C LYS A 52 10.71 -6.61 -4.71
N ALA A 53 10.90 -5.40 -5.23
CA ALA A 53 10.80 -4.18 -4.43
C ALA A 53 9.38 -3.97 -3.90
N VAL A 54 8.37 -4.18 -4.75
CA VAL A 54 6.95 -4.11 -4.35
C VAL A 54 6.60 -5.21 -3.34
N ALA A 55 7.02 -6.45 -3.58
CA ALA A 55 6.79 -7.56 -2.64
C ALA A 55 7.43 -7.28 -1.27
N GLY A 56 8.68 -6.79 -1.26
CA GLY A 56 9.37 -6.41 -0.03
C GLY A 56 8.68 -5.27 0.71
N ALA A 57 8.17 -4.28 0.00
CA ALA A 57 7.38 -3.18 0.59
C ALA A 57 6.06 -3.67 1.22
N LEU A 58 5.48 -4.75 0.69
CA LEU A 58 4.27 -5.39 1.21
C LEU A 58 4.57 -6.46 2.29
N GLY A 59 5.84 -6.79 2.53
CA GLY A 59 6.22 -7.87 3.44
C GLY A 59 5.87 -9.27 2.93
N MET A 60 5.84 -9.47 1.61
CA MET A 60 5.46 -10.71 0.93
C MET A 60 6.59 -11.25 0.06
N GLU A 61 6.51 -12.51 -0.37
CA GLU A 61 7.41 -13.05 -1.39
C GLU A 61 6.96 -12.63 -2.79
N ALA A 62 7.92 -12.43 -3.70
CA ALA A 62 7.60 -11.99 -5.07
C ALA A 62 6.75 -13.01 -5.84
N THR A 63 6.81 -14.30 -5.46
CA THR A 63 5.97 -15.36 -6.04
C THR A 63 4.51 -15.21 -5.66
N ASP A 64 4.21 -14.63 -4.50
CA ASP A 64 2.83 -14.45 -4.02
C ASP A 64 2.08 -13.43 -4.88
N LEU A 65 2.80 -12.46 -5.45
CA LEU A 65 2.26 -11.48 -6.41
C LEU A 65 2.01 -12.06 -7.82
N LEU A 66 2.55 -13.24 -8.12
CA LEU A 66 2.37 -13.91 -9.41
C LEU A 66 1.24 -14.94 -9.39
N ALA A 67 0.70 -15.25 -8.21
CA ALA A 67 -0.44 -16.13 -8.08
C ALA A 67 -1.69 -15.41 -8.59
N ASP A 68 -2.09 -15.72 -9.83
CA ASP A 68 -3.41 -15.36 -10.31
C ASP A 68 -4.44 -16.29 -9.63
N PRO A 69 -5.35 -15.75 -8.79
CA PRO A 69 -6.36 -16.55 -8.10
C PRO A 69 -7.36 -17.21 -9.08
N GLU A 70 -7.42 -16.75 -10.33
CA GLU A 70 -8.22 -17.35 -11.40
C GLU A 70 -7.43 -18.30 -12.31
N PHE A 71 -6.12 -18.46 -12.08
CA PHE A 71 -5.30 -19.40 -12.84
C PHE A 71 -5.73 -20.85 -12.54
N THR A 72 -6.55 -21.39 -13.44
CA THR A 72 -6.95 -22.79 -13.47
C THR A 72 -6.13 -23.51 -14.54
N PRO A 73 -5.14 -24.35 -14.16
CA PRO A 73 -4.41 -25.13 -15.14
C PRO A 73 -5.38 -26.11 -15.84
N ARG A 74 -5.41 -26.05 -17.18
CA ARG A 74 -6.19 -26.98 -18.01
C ARG A 74 -5.49 -28.32 -18.18
#